data_AF-A0A930XKV9-F1
#
_entry.id   AF-A0A930XKV9-F1
#
_cell.length_a   1.000
_cell.length_b   1.000
_cell.length_c   1.000
_cell.angle_alpha   90.00
_cell.angle_beta   90.00
_cell.angle_gamma   90.00
#
_symmetry.space_group_name_H-M   'P 1'
#
loop_
_entity.id
_entity.type
_entity.pdbx_description
1 polymer ?
#
loop_
_entity_poly.entity_id
_entity_poly.type
_entity_poly.pdbx_seq_one_letter_code
_entity_poly.pdbx_strand_id
1 'polypeptide(L)' 'MVLAESGMDETTARQRGEDAIIAIQGALMVSQGLDQPASFQRVIQSLPQTLMRGLE' A
#
# COMPACT_ATOMS: atom_id res chain seq x y z
N MET A 1 -1.76 12.89 -8.06
CA MET A 1 -1.79 11.64 -7.25
C MET A 1 -1.56 12.07 -5.81
N VAL A 2 -2.40 11.63 -4.88
CA VAL A 2 -2.49 12.24 -3.53
C VAL A 2 -1.15 12.32 -2.77
N LEU A 3 -0.21 11.38 -3.01
CA LEU A 3 1.11 11.41 -2.38
C LEU A 3 2.05 12.47 -2.99
N ALA A 4 1.94 12.75 -4.29
CA ALA A 4 2.71 13.84 -4.91
C ALA A 4 2.20 15.21 -4.41
N GLU A 5 0.88 15.32 -4.21
CA GLU A 5 0.24 16.51 -3.64
C GLU A 5 0.63 16.77 -2.19
N SER A 6 1.13 15.77 -1.45
CA SER A 6 1.64 15.94 -0.09
C SER A 6 3.11 16.40 -0.03
N GLY A 7 3.74 16.73 -1.17
CA GLY A 7 5.14 17.16 -1.22
C GLY A 7 6.14 16.03 -1.47
N MET A 8 5.66 14.82 -1.80
CA MET A 8 6.53 13.74 -2.23
C MET A 8 6.98 13.94 -3.67
N ASP A 9 8.24 13.62 -3.95
CA ASP A 9 8.75 13.51 -5.32
C ASP A 9 7.85 12.59 -6.18
N GLU A 10 7.53 13.01 -7.40
CA GLU A 10 6.56 12.33 -8.27
C GLU A 10 6.98 10.89 -8.62
N THR A 11 8.27 10.64 -8.82
CA THR A 11 8.79 9.29 -9.12
C THR A 11 8.61 8.38 -7.90
N THR A 12 8.98 8.88 -6.73
CA THR A 12 8.82 8.18 -5.45
C THR A 12 7.35 7.89 -5.16
N ALA A 13 6.50 8.88 -5.40
CA ALA A 13 5.07 8.80 -5.18
C ALA A 13 4.46 7.72 -6.08
N ARG A 14 4.83 7.70 -7.36
CA ARG A 14 4.41 6.66 -8.31
C ARG A 14 4.85 5.27 -7.89
N GLN A 15 6.13 5.09 -7.56
CA GLN A 15 6.68 3.79 -7.12
C GLN A 15 5.92 3.26 -5.90
N ARG A 16 5.64 4.12 -4.91
CA ARG A 16 4.86 3.71 -3.73
C ARG A 16 3.42 3.35 -4.05
N GLY A 17 2.82 4.05 -5.01
CA GLY A 17 1.49 3.69 -5.51
C GLY A 17 1.47 2.31 -6.19
N GLU A 18 2.48 2.02 -7.00
CA GLU A 18 2.66 0.71 -7.66
C GLU A 18 2.87 -0.40 -6.61
N ASP A 19 3.78 -0.20 -5.65
CA ASP A 19 4.04 -1.13 -4.55
C ASP A 19 2.78 -1.39 -3.70
N ALA A 20 1.98 -0.36 -3.43
CA ALA A 20 0.73 -0.47 -2.71
C ALA A 20 -0.28 -1.37 -3.44
N ILE A 21 -0.44 -1.20 -4.75
CA ILE A 21 -1.35 -2.05 -5.54
C ILE A 21 -0.87 -3.50 -5.51
N ILE A 22 0.44 -3.75 -5.68
CA ILE A 22 1.02 -5.09 -5.61
C ILE A 22 0.72 -5.73 -4.24
N ALA A 23 0.95 -5.00 -3.15
CA ALA A 23 0.70 -5.51 -1.80
C ALA A 23 -0.79 -5.82 -1.56
N ILE A 24 -1.71 -4.96 -2.00
CA ILE A 24 -3.16 -5.17 -1.87
C ILE A 24 -3.58 -6.44 -2.62
N GLN A 25 -3.16 -6.58 -3.88
CA GLN A 25 -3.53 -7.72 -4.71
C GLN A 25 -2.94 -9.02 -4.18
N GLY A 26 -1.67 -9.03 -3.78
CA GLY A 26 -1.04 -10.20 -3.18
C GLY A 26 -1.72 -10.61 -1.87
N ALA A 27 -2.07 -9.66 -1.01
CA ALA A 27 -2.77 -9.94 0.24
C ALA A 27 -4.19 -10.47 0.02
N LEU A 28 -4.88 -10.01 -1.04
CA LEU A 28 -6.19 -10.54 -1.43
C LEU A 28 -6.08 -12.00 -1.93
N MET A 29 -5.11 -12.31 -2.78
CA MET A 29 -4.88 -13.69 -3.25
C MET A 29 -4.57 -14.63 -2.09
N VAL A 30 -3.70 -14.23 -1.17
CA VAL A 30 -3.38 -15.02 0.03
C VAL A 30 -4.61 -15.20 0.92
N SER A 31 -5.37 -14.13 1.13
CA SER A 31 -6.60 -14.19 1.92
C SER A 31 -7.61 -15.19 1.35
N GLN A 32 -7.76 -15.22 0.03
CA GLN A 32 -8.67 -16.15 -0.65
C GLN A 32 -8.12 -17.58 -0.62
N GLY A 33 -6.82 -17.77 -0.88
CA GLY A 33 -6.20 -19.09 -0.86
C GLY A 33 -6.18 -19.76 0.51
N LEU A 34 -6.21 -18.97 1.60
CA LEU A 34 -6.21 -19.46 2.98
C LEU A 34 -7.59 -19.37 3.66
N ASP A 35 -8.62 -18.90 2.94
CA ASP A 35 -9.96 -18.58 3.47
C ASP A 35 -9.93 -17.74 4.76
N GLN A 36 -8.99 -16.79 4.82
CA GLN A 36 -8.70 -16.00 6.02
C GLN A 36 -8.45 -14.52 5.67
N PRO A 37 -9.32 -13.59 6.09
CA PRO A 37 -9.22 -12.16 5.72
C PRO A 37 -8.04 -11.43 6.38
N ALA A 38 -7.39 -12.04 7.36
CA ALA A 38 -6.38 -11.39 8.20
C ALA A 38 -5.20 -10.81 7.41
N SER A 39 -4.75 -11.47 6.35
CA SER A 39 -3.63 -10.98 5.52
C SER A 39 -3.99 -9.69 4.78
N PHE A 40 -5.19 -9.64 4.19
CA PHE A 40 -5.70 -8.46 3.52
C PHE A 40 -5.92 -7.30 4.50
N GLN A 41 -6.59 -7.57 5.62
CA GLN A 41 -6.85 -6.58 6.66
C GLN A 41 -5.57 -5.94 7.19
N ARG A 42 -4.53 -6.74 7.44
CA ARG A 42 -3.22 -6.26 7.90
C ARG A 42 -2.60 -5.27 6.92
N VAL A 43 -2.65 -5.56 5.62
CA VAL A 43 -2.10 -4.69 4.58
C VAL A 43 -2.87 -3.38 4.47
N ILE A 44 -4.21 -3.44 4.49
CA ILE A 44 -5.04 -2.22 4.46
C ILE A 44 -4.77 -1.32 5.67
N GLN A 45 -4.56 -1.90 6.85
CA GLN A 45 -4.28 -1.14 8.07
C GLN A 45 -2.90 -0.48 8.07
N SER A 46 -1.88 -1.12 7.48
CA SER A 46 -0.50 -0.60 7.46
C SER A 46 -0.19 0.31 6.26
N LEU A 47 -1.06 0.32 5.26
CA LEU A 47 -0.89 1.05 4.00
C LEU A 47 -0.65 2.56 4.19
N PRO A 48 -1.47 3.30 4.97
CA PRO A 48 -1.27 4.74 5.12
C PRO A 48 0.12 5.09 5.67
N GLN A 49 0.58 4.38 6.70
CA GLN A 49 1.89 4.60 7.31
C GLN A 49 3.03 4.23 6.36
N THR A 50 2.84 3.18 5.56
CA THR A 50 3.84 2.73 4.57
C THR A 50 3.94 3.73 3.42
N LEU A 51 2.82 4.24 2.94
CA LEU A 51 2.76 5.22 1.85
C LEU A 51 3.34 6.57 2.26
N MET A 52 3.12 7.03 3.49
CA MET A 52 3.57 8.34 3.97
C MET A 52 4.98 8.32 4.60
N ARG A 53 5.66 7.17 4.67
CA ARG A 53 6.96 7.04 5.36
C ARG A 53 7.98 8.06 4.85
N GLY A 54 8.59 8.85 5.74
CA GLY A 54 9.63 9.81 5.36
C GLY A 54 9.11 11.13 4.75
N LEU A 55 7.80 11.40 4.83
CA LEU A 55 7.30 12.77 4.87
C LEU A 55 7.30 13.23 6.33
N GLU A 56 8.15 14.21 6.65
CA GLU A 56 8.11 15.00 7.89
C GLU A 56 7.67 16.43 7.59
#